data_AF-X0TYT7-F1
#
_entry.id   AF-X0TYT7-F1
#
_cell.length_a   1.000
_cell.length_b   1.000
_cell.length_c   1.000
_cell.angle_alpha   90.00
_cell.angle_beta   90.00
_cell.angle_gamma   90.00
#
_symmetry.space_group_name_H-M   'P 1'
#
loop_
_entity.id
_entity.type
_entity.pdbx_description
1 polymer ?
#
loop_
_entity_poly.entity_id
_entity_poly.type
_entity_poly.pdbx_seq_one_letter_code
_entity_poly.pdbx_strand_id
1 'polypeptide(L)'
;QNLMVGCDNIGAAAPHILRSVDFGDTWIQTGNDPHAASEIAIAGCSFPIDKDTMRSVSVRGIGVTPADNLELAYSDDAGVTAWTNVDVGATVGEAVTSGQGIFTLGQEATWICTDDGRVYFSDDGCLNWTDQSSALAASAAGALNSIHFFDANVGVAGGVGPVVIFTVDGGENWQAMVQDPGGVPQSVRMTGPSSLDVISGDTGGDVDRTRDRGATVWVEQYGAFADIQSLDIAPGANTVYFLADNNAGASDFIWQTADGGLTWQQYTTPTNTGLNQVLVLSPTLVFAV
;
A
#
# COMPACT_ATOMS: atom_id res chain seq x y z
N GLN A 1 -13.51 13.46 -1.01
CA GLN A 1 -12.62 12.38 -1.47
C GLN A 1 -13.49 11.37 -2.18
N ASN A 2 -13.08 10.92 -3.36
CA ASN A 2 -13.69 9.74 -3.97
C ASN A 2 -13.01 8.52 -3.35
N LEU A 3 -13.78 7.56 -2.87
CA LEU A 3 -13.23 6.26 -2.50
C LEU A 3 -13.21 5.40 -3.74
N MET A 4 -12.10 4.71 -3.95
CA MET A 4 -11.99 3.73 -5.01
C MET A 4 -11.53 2.42 -4.41
N VAL A 5 -12.15 1.35 -4.86
CA VAL A 5 -11.76 -0.02 -4.57
C VAL A 5 -11.62 -0.71 -5.91
N GLY A 6 -10.52 -1.43 -6.07
CA GLY A 6 -10.22 -2.17 -7.27
C GLY A 6 -9.48 -3.43 -6.90
N CYS A 7 -9.99 -4.57 -7.34
CA CYS A 7 -9.22 -5.79 -7.45
C CYS A 7 -9.85 -6.66 -8.54
N ASP A 8 -9.04 -7.09 -9.49
CA ASP A 8 -9.44 -8.05 -10.53
C ASP A 8 -9.21 -9.49 -10.04
N ASN A 9 -9.98 -10.41 -10.63
CA ASN A 9 -9.60 -11.79 -10.83
C ASN A 9 -9.63 -12.06 -12.35
N ILE A 10 -8.45 -12.34 -12.92
CA ILE A 10 -8.19 -12.51 -14.36
C ILE A 10 -9.39 -13.16 -15.09
N GLY A 11 -10.08 -12.40 -15.93
CA GLY A 11 -11.05 -12.94 -16.91
C GLY A 11 -12.48 -12.40 -16.90
N ALA A 12 -12.82 -11.33 -16.16
CA ALA A 12 -14.16 -10.71 -16.23
C ALA A 12 -14.24 -9.56 -17.26
N ALA A 13 -15.35 -9.49 -18.00
CA ALA A 13 -15.57 -8.60 -19.15
C ALA A 13 -16.10 -7.18 -18.82
N ALA A 14 -15.86 -6.65 -17.63
CA ALA A 14 -16.46 -5.38 -17.18
C ALA A 14 -15.50 -4.58 -16.27
N PRO A 15 -15.58 -3.24 -16.23
CA PRO A 15 -14.66 -2.39 -15.47
C PRO A 15 -14.42 -2.79 -14.01
N HIS A 16 -13.17 -2.99 -13.61
CA HIS A 16 -12.78 -3.60 -12.33
C HIS A 16 -12.55 -2.61 -11.18
N ILE A 17 -12.73 -1.32 -11.43
CA ILE A 17 -12.69 -0.28 -10.39
C ILE A 17 -14.11 0.12 -10.01
N LEU A 18 -14.43 -0.01 -8.73
CA LEU A 18 -15.61 0.56 -8.11
C LEU A 18 -15.23 1.90 -7.48
N ARG A 19 -16.11 2.88 -7.61
CA ARG A 19 -15.99 4.18 -6.95
C ARG A 19 -17.18 4.46 -6.04
N SER A 20 -16.93 5.19 -4.98
CA SER A 20 -17.94 5.76 -4.11
C SER A 20 -17.73 7.26 -3.96
N VAL A 21 -18.84 8.00 -4.01
CA VAL A 21 -18.91 9.46 -3.81
C VAL A 21 -19.63 9.83 -2.51
N ASP A 22 -20.03 8.82 -1.73
CA ASP A 22 -20.81 8.93 -0.49
C ASP A 22 -20.14 8.15 0.65
N PHE A 23 -18.81 8.15 0.67
CA PHE A 23 -18.00 7.54 1.74
C PHE A 23 -18.29 6.05 1.96
N GLY A 24 -18.53 5.31 0.87
CA GLY A 24 -18.64 3.86 0.85
C GLY A 24 -20.06 3.32 1.04
N ASP A 25 -21.06 4.20 1.18
CA ASP A 25 -22.46 3.80 1.28
C ASP A 25 -22.96 3.17 -0.03
N THR A 26 -22.55 3.71 -1.18
CA THR A 26 -22.83 3.15 -2.50
C THR A 26 -21.57 3.06 -3.36
N TRP A 27 -21.53 1.99 -4.17
CA TRP A 27 -20.43 1.70 -5.09
C TRP A 27 -20.96 1.64 -6.52
N ILE A 28 -20.30 2.38 -7.40
CA ILE A 28 -20.64 2.50 -8.82
C ILE A 28 -19.42 2.09 -9.63
N GLN A 29 -19.63 1.32 -10.68
CA GLN A 29 -18.57 0.92 -11.59
C GLN A 29 -18.06 2.13 -12.39
N THR A 30 -16.76 2.17 -12.68
CA THR A 30 -16.20 3.18 -13.60
C THR A 30 -16.68 2.96 -15.03
N GLY A 31 -16.61 3.99 -15.86
CA GLY A 31 -17.06 3.94 -17.25
C GLY A 31 -16.22 3.02 -18.13
N ASN A 32 -14.92 2.88 -17.83
CA ASN A 32 -13.97 2.00 -18.52
C ASN A 32 -12.93 1.44 -17.53
N ASP A 33 -12.25 0.37 -17.94
CA ASP A 33 -11.07 -0.16 -17.25
C ASP A 33 -9.85 0.76 -17.43
N PRO A 34 -9.02 0.93 -16.38
CA PRO A 34 -7.78 1.69 -16.47
C PRO A 34 -6.66 0.97 -17.23
N HIS A 35 -6.68 -0.36 -17.24
CA HIS A 35 -5.62 -1.23 -17.79
C HIS A 35 -6.22 -2.24 -18.78
N ALA A 36 -5.38 -3.02 -19.47
CA ALA A 36 -5.87 -4.02 -20.40
C ALA A 36 -6.67 -5.12 -19.68
N ALA A 37 -7.60 -5.78 -20.38
CA ALA A 37 -8.48 -6.81 -19.80
C ALA A 37 -7.75 -8.08 -19.28
N SER A 38 -6.45 -8.20 -19.55
CA SER A 38 -5.57 -9.27 -19.03
C SER A 38 -4.73 -8.83 -17.83
N GLU A 39 -4.86 -7.58 -17.40
CA GLU A 39 -4.05 -6.95 -16.36
C GLU A 39 -4.86 -6.70 -15.11
N ILE A 40 -4.22 -6.87 -13.95
CA ILE A 40 -4.86 -6.59 -12.67
C ILE A 40 -4.82 -5.09 -12.42
N ALA A 41 -5.97 -4.49 -12.12
CA ALA A 41 -6.06 -3.10 -11.70
C ALA A 41 -6.03 -2.98 -10.18
N ILE A 42 -5.00 -2.33 -9.65
CA ILE A 42 -4.90 -1.97 -8.24
C ILE A 42 -5.37 -0.53 -8.08
N ALA A 43 -6.44 -0.34 -7.31
CA ALA A 43 -6.83 1.01 -6.89
C ALA A 43 -5.70 1.59 -6.03
N GLY A 44 -5.06 2.65 -6.53
CA GLY A 44 -3.93 3.25 -5.87
C GLY A 44 -4.39 4.31 -4.89
N CYS A 45 -4.53 5.55 -5.38
CA CYS A 45 -4.81 6.69 -4.53
C CYS A 45 -5.73 7.72 -5.20
N SER A 46 -6.18 8.70 -4.43
CA SER A 46 -6.90 9.85 -4.96
C SER A 46 -6.57 11.12 -4.20
N PHE A 47 -6.31 12.21 -4.92
CA PHE A 47 -5.89 13.49 -4.34
C PHE A 47 -6.39 14.68 -5.17
N PRO A 48 -6.59 15.86 -4.55
CA PRO A 48 -6.99 17.06 -5.28
C PRO A 48 -5.86 17.56 -6.17
N ILE A 49 -6.17 17.93 -7.40
CA ILE A 49 -5.28 18.68 -8.30
C ILE A 49 -5.60 20.18 -8.24
N ASP A 50 -6.88 20.48 -8.07
CA ASP A 50 -7.37 21.83 -7.83
C ASP A 50 -8.63 21.79 -6.94
N LYS A 51 -9.29 22.93 -6.76
CA LYS A 51 -10.47 23.07 -5.89
C LYS A 51 -11.71 22.28 -6.37
N ASP A 52 -11.78 21.92 -7.64
CA ASP A 52 -12.91 21.27 -8.29
C ASP A 52 -12.57 19.86 -8.80
N THR A 53 -11.27 19.56 -8.96
CA THR A 53 -10.78 18.32 -9.58
C THR A 53 -10.10 17.41 -8.57
N MET A 54 -10.60 16.18 -8.45
CA MET A 54 -9.92 15.08 -7.77
C MET A 54 -9.34 14.14 -8.81
N ARG A 55 -8.03 13.92 -8.76
CA ARG A 55 -7.37 12.88 -9.52
C ARG A 55 -7.49 11.55 -8.80
N SER A 56 -7.86 10.53 -9.55
CA SER A 56 -7.95 9.14 -9.16
C SER A 56 -6.90 8.35 -9.92
N VAL A 57 -6.17 7.48 -9.24
CA VAL A 57 -5.02 6.74 -9.78
C VAL A 57 -5.23 5.24 -9.60
N SER A 58 -4.92 4.48 -10.65
CA SER A 58 -4.84 3.02 -10.67
C SER A 58 -3.45 2.61 -11.16
N VAL A 59 -2.90 1.53 -10.60
CA VAL A 59 -1.60 0.97 -11.00
C VAL A 59 -1.77 -0.49 -11.37
N ARG A 60 -0.99 -0.98 -12.33
CA ARG A 60 -1.03 -2.39 -12.70
C ARG A 60 -0.48 -3.27 -11.57
N GLY A 61 -1.29 -4.25 -11.16
CA GLY A 61 -0.93 -5.30 -10.22
C GLY A 61 -0.28 -6.52 -10.86
N ILE A 62 0.29 -7.39 -10.03
CA ILE A 62 0.98 -8.61 -10.46
C ILE A 62 0.04 -9.61 -11.15
N GLY A 63 0.28 -9.90 -12.43
CA GLY A 63 -0.57 -10.76 -13.25
C GLY A 63 0.22 -11.52 -14.31
N VAL A 64 -0.29 -11.57 -15.54
CA VAL A 64 0.47 -12.12 -16.67
C VAL A 64 1.62 -11.18 -17.00
N THR A 65 2.87 -11.68 -17.06
CA THR A 65 4.08 -10.88 -17.31
C THR A 65 3.92 -10.03 -18.58
N PRO A 66 3.76 -8.70 -18.46
CA PRO A 66 3.49 -7.84 -19.60
C PRO A 66 4.76 -7.58 -20.40
N ALA A 67 4.60 -7.24 -21.68
CA ALA A 67 5.70 -6.90 -22.58
C ALA A 67 6.06 -5.40 -22.53
N ASP A 68 5.45 -4.67 -21.60
CA ASP A 68 5.42 -3.21 -21.53
C ASP A 68 5.97 -2.73 -20.17
N ASN A 69 6.21 -1.42 -20.04
CA ASN A 69 6.67 -0.78 -18.80
C ASN A 69 5.61 -0.91 -17.70
N LEU A 70 5.94 -0.58 -16.44
CA LEU A 70 4.92 -0.45 -15.39
C LEU A 70 3.89 0.60 -15.78
N GLU A 71 2.62 0.20 -15.86
CA GLU A 71 1.53 1.09 -16.24
C GLU A 71 0.80 1.65 -15.01
N LEU A 72 0.65 2.97 -15.01
CA LEU A 72 -0.26 3.71 -14.15
C LEU A 72 -1.30 4.38 -15.04
N ALA A 73 -2.53 4.47 -14.55
CA ALA A 73 -3.59 5.22 -15.21
C ALA A 73 -4.21 6.22 -14.23
N TYR A 74 -4.48 7.43 -14.71
CA TYR A 74 -5.18 8.44 -13.93
C TYR A 74 -6.47 8.93 -14.58
N SER A 75 -7.39 9.42 -13.77
CA SER A 75 -8.63 10.04 -14.20
C SER A 75 -8.99 11.21 -13.29
N ASP A 76 -9.37 12.33 -13.91
CA ASP A 76 -9.73 13.57 -13.22
C ASP A 76 -11.26 13.71 -13.01
N ASP A 77 -12.02 12.67 -13.36
CA ASP A 77 -13.47 12.58 -13.13
C ASP A 77 -13.88 11.28 -12.42
N ALA A 78 -12.93 10.65 -11.73
CA ALA A 78 -13.08 9.36 -11.06
C ALA A 78 -13.54 8.24 -12.02
N GLY A 79 -12.92 8.18 -13.20
CA GLY A 79 -13.10 7.11 -14.18
C GLY A 79 -14.45 7.15 -14.89
N VAL A 80 -15.12 8.30 -14.95
CA VAL A 80 -16.45 8.42 -15.61
C VAL A 80 -16.29 8.43 -17.12
N THR A 81 -15.39 9.26 -17.65
CA THR A 81 -15.22 9.39 -19.10
C THR A 81 -14.06 8.56 -19.62
N ALA A 82 -12.88 8.67 -19.02
CA ALA A 82 -11.67 7.99 -19.47
C ALA A 82 -10.62 7.89 -18.37
N TRP A 83 -9.67 6.99 -18.62
CA TRP A 83 -8.39 6.89 -17.95
C TRP A 83 -7.27 7.28 -18.92
N THR A 84 -6.22 7.91 -18.41
CA THR A 84 -5.02 8.27 -19.18
C THR A 84 -3.83 7.49 -18.64
N ASN A 85 -3.19 6.70 -19.50
CA ASN A 85 -2.05 5.86 -19.11
C ASN A 85 -0.75 6.67 -19.08
N VAL A 86 0.12 6.30 -18.15
CA VAL A 86 1.44 6.87 -17.86
C VAL A 86 2.37 5.71 -17.55
N ASP A 87 3.51 5.67 -18.24
CA ASP A 87 4.58 4.73 -17.94
C ASP A 87 5.31 5.16 -16.65
N VAL A 88 5.47 4.22 -15.73
CA VAL A 88 6.27 4.35 -14.52
C VAL A 88 7.64 3.74 -14.81
N GLY A 89 8.57 4.57 -15.30
CA GLY A 89 9.92 4.13 -15.65
C GLY A 89 10.02 3.44 -17.02
N ALA A 90 11.12 2.73 -17.24
CA ALA A 90 11.46 2.10 -18.53
C ALA A 90 11.77 0.60 -18.42
N THR A 91 11.55 0.01 -17.24
CA THR A 91 11.76 -1.42 -17.01
C THR A 91 10.49 -2.16 -17.39
N VAL A 92 10.65 -3.16 -18.26
CA VAL A 92 9.54 -3.96 -18.78
C VAL A 92 9.18 -5.07 -17.79
N GLY A 93 7.88 -5.28 -17.61
CA GLY A 93 7.35 -6.43 -16.88
C GLY A 93 7.19 -6.25 -15.38
N GLU A 94 7.39 -5.04 -14.85
CA GLU A 94 7.20 -4.75 -13.43
C GLU A 94 5.72 -4.60 -13.04
N ALA A 95 5.38 -4.88 -11.79
CA ALA A 95 4.04 -4.68 -11.24
C ALA A 95 4.08 -4.30 -9.76
N VAL A 96 2.99 -3.74 -9.24
CA VAL A 96 2.80 -3.65 -7.78
C VAL A 96 2.20 -4.96 -7.26
N THR A 97 2.64 -5.43 -6.08
CA THR A 97 2.15 -6.70 -5.52
C THR A 97 0.85 -6.54 -4.73
N SER A 98 0.55 -5.32 -4.26
CA SER A 98 -0.66 -5.00 -3.52
C SER A 98 -1.03 -3.51 -3.62
N GLY A 99 -2.20 -3.13 -3.10
CA GLY A 99 -2.59 -1.72 -2.91
C GLY A 99 -1.65 -0.92 -2.00
N GLN A 100 -0.77 -1.58 -1.25
CA GLN A 100 0.22 -0.92 -0.40
C GLN A 100 1.52 -0.58 -1.13
N GLY A 101 1.67 -1.01 -2.38
CA GLY A 101 2.81 -0.70 -3.23
C GLY A 101 2.81 0.73 -3.77
N ILE A 102 1.80 1.54 -3.46
CA ILE A 102 1.72 2.95 -3.83
C ILE A 102 1.34 3.81 -2.61
N PHE A 103 2.02 4.94 -2.44
CA PHE A 103 1.73 5.90 -1.39
C PHE A 103 1.77 7.33 -1.92
N THR A 104 0.83 8.18 -1.49
CA THR A 104 0.76 9.59 -1.92
C THR A 104 0.60 10.54 -0.73
N LEU A 105 1.25 11.69 -0.80
CA LEU A 105 0.98 12.87 0.03
C LEU A 105 0.22 13.95 -0.76
N GLY A 106 -0.38 13.57 -1.89
CA GLY A 106 -1.05 14.45 -2.82
C GLY A 106 -0.26 14.62 -4.12
N GLN A 107 -0.58 15.67 -4.86
CA GLN A 107 -0.01 15.89 -6.18
C GLN A 107 1.51 16.11 -6.19
N GLU A 108 2.09 16.57 -5.07
CA GLU A 108 3.51 16.95 -5.00
C GLU A 108 4.42 15.78 -4.65
N ALA A 109 3.86 14.63 -4.25
CA ALA A 109 4.69 13.50 -3.83
C ALA A 109 3.92 12.18 -3.84
N THR A 110 4.28 11.28 -4.75
CA THR A 110 3.78 9.90 -4.81
C THR A 110 4.93 8.95 -5.07
N TRP A 111 4.98 7.84 -4.33
CA TRP A 111 5.97 6.78 -4.49
C TRP A 111 5.29 5.46 -4.85
N ILE A 112 5.97 4.66 -5.67
CA ILE A 112 5.58 3.30 -6.02
C ILE A 112 6.74 2.36 -5.74
N CYS A 113 6.47 1.18 -5.20
CA CYS A 113 7.42 0.07 -5.13
C CYS A 113 6.93 -1.16 -5.90
N THR A 114 7.86 -1.95 -6.44
CA THR A 114 7.52 -3.03 -7.39
C THR A 114 7.97 -4.42 -6.92
N ASP A 115 7.45 -5.44 -7.62
CA ASP A 115 7.83 -6.83 -7.50
C ASP A 115 9.29 -7.14 -7.91
N ASP A 116 9.95 -6.24 -8.65
CA ASP A 116 11.40 -6.30 -8.93
C ASP A 116 12.24 -5.54 -7.88
N GLY A 117 11.59 -5.04 -6.81
CA GLY A 117 12.28 -4.34 -5.72
C GLY A 117 12.67 -2.90 -6.04
N ARG A 118 12.02 -2.28 -7.04
CA ARG A 118 12.29 -0.90 -7.44
C ARG A 118 11.46 0.10 -6.64
N VAL A 119 11.92 1.35 -6.63
CA VAL A 119 11.17 2.49 -6.11
C VAL A 119 11.16 3.61 -7.16
N TYR A 120 9.96 4.11 -7.44
CA TYR A 120 9.72 5.23 -8.34
C TYR A 120 9.08 6.39 -7.58
N PHE A 121 9.38 7.62 -7.98
CA PHE A 121 8.84 8.84 -7.38
C PHE A 121 8.27 9.81 -8.42
N SER A 122 7.15 10.46 -8.10
CA SER A 122 6.53 11.53 -8.88
C SER A 122 6.20 12.72 -7.98
N ASP A 123 6.49 13.93 -8.47
CA ASP A 123 6.21 15.21 -7.80
C ASP A 123 5.23 16.10 -8.57
N ASP A 124 4.57 15.56 -9.60
CA ASP A 124 3.75 16.31 -10.55
C ASP A 124 2.37 15.67 -10.80
N GLY A 125 1.84 15.00 -9.78
CA GLY A 125 0.52 14.39 -9.79
C GLY A 125 0.47 13.10 -10.61
N CYS A 126 1.54 12.30 -10.56
CA CYS A 126 1.69 11.03 -11.28
C CYS A 126 1.80 11.20 -12.80
N LEU A 127 2.32 12.32 -13.30
CA LEU A 127 2.49 12.57 -14.73
C LEU A 127 3.87 12.18 -15.24
N ASN A 128 4.90 12.33 -14.41
CA ASN A 128 6.27 11.89 -14.70
C ASN A 128 6.85 11.14 -13.48
N TRP A 129 7.74 10.20 -13.75
CA TRP A 129 8.34 9.31 -12.74
C TRP A 129 9.86 9.29 -12.85
N THR A 130 10.51 9.37 -11.68
CA THR A 130 11.95 9.21 -11.52
C THR A 130 12.25 7.87 -10.84
N ASP A 131 13.18 7.11 -11.41
CA ASP A 131 13.68 5.87 -10.81
C ASP A 131 14.66 6.18 -9.66
N GLN A 132 14.31 5.79 -8.44
CA GLN A 132 15.13 5.94 -7.23
C GLN A 132 15.83 4.62 -6.84
N SER A 133 15.76 3.58 -7.66
CA SER A 133 16.20 2.23 -7.31
C SER A 133 17.72 2.09 -7.16
N SER A 134 18.52 2.94 -7.82
CA SER A 134 19.98 2.93 -7.66
C SER A 134 20.43 3.36 -6.26
N ALA A 135 19.55 4.03 -5.51
CA ALA A 135 19.80 4.49 -4.14
C ALA A 135 19.39 3.46 -3.08
N LEU A 136 18.88 2.31 -3.49
CA LEU A 136 18.51 1.22 -2.59
C LEU A 136 19.75 0.55 -2.01
N ALA A 137 19.68 0.20 -0.73
CA ALA A 137 20.72 -0.60 -0.10
C ALA A 137 20.87 -1.94 -0.84
N ALA A 138 22.09 -2.47 -0.90
CA ALA A 138 22.40 -3.73 -1.60
C ALA A 138 21.57 -4.95 -1.15
N SER A 139 20.85 -4.84 -0.03
CA SER A 139 19.95 -5.86 0.53
C SER A 139 18.54 -5.86 -0.08
N ALA A 140 18.16 -4.88 -0.90
CA ALA A 140 16.80 -4.71 -1.43
C ALA A 140 16.59 -5.37 -2.82
N ALA A 141 17.39 -6.37 -3.20
CA ALA A 141 17.32 -7.01 -4.53
C ALA A 141 16.11 -7.96 -4.73
N GLY A 142 15.01 -7.75 -4.00
CA GLY A 142 13.79 -8.55 -4.08
C GLY A 142 12.54 -7.68 -3.98
N ALA A 143 11.37 -8.26 -4.24
CA ALA A 143 10.09 -7.56 -4.27
C ALA A 143 9.86 -6.67 -3.04
N LEU A 144 9.43 -5.43 -3.27
CA LEU A 144 8.93 -4.52 -2.24
C LEU A 144 7.40 -4.51 -2.30
N ASN A 145 6.76 -4.94 -1.21
CA ASN A 145 5.30 -5.14 -1.17
C ASN A 145 4.53 -3.94 -0.62
N SER A 146 5.19 -3.14 0.21
CA SER A 146 4.58 -2.03 0.91
C SER A 146 5.55 -0.86 0.98
N ILE A 147 5.05 0.33 0.69
CA ILE A 147 5.76 1.60 0.87
C ILE A 147 4.86 2.59 1.60
N HIS A 148 5.44 3.38 2.51
CA HIS A 148 4.69 4.35 3.28
C HIS A 148 5.57 5.53 3.68
N PHE A 149 5.05 6.75 3.56
CA PHE A 149 5.74 7.96 4.00
C PHE A 149 4.97 8.66 5.12
N PHE A 150 5.71 9.21 6.08
CA PHE A 150 5.12 10.09 7.08
C PHE A 150 4.99 11.52 6.54
N ASP A 151 6.02 11.99 5.85
CA ASP A 151 6.09 13.27 5.16
C ASP A 151 6.94 13.14 3.89
N ALA A 152 7.17 14.24 3.17
CA ALA A 152 7.87 14.21 1.89
C ALA A 152 9.33 13.73 1.96
N ASN A 153 9.94 13.69 3.14
CA ASN A 153 11.33 13.29 3.34
C ASN A 153 11.43 11.91 3.99
N VAL A 154 10.51 11.58 4.89
CA VAL A 154 10.67 10.44 5.78
C VAL A 154 9.72 9.30 5.41
N GLY A 155 10.29 8.17 4.97
CA GLY A 155 9.52 7.02 4.50
C GLY A 155 10.18 5.67 4.77
N VAL A 156 9.39 4.61 4.57
CA VAL A 156 9.79 3.21 4.74
C VAL A 156 9.23 2.34 3.64
N ALA A 157 9.94 1.27 3.31
CA ALA A 157 9.47 0.21 2.42
C ALA A 157 9.89 -1.16 2.95
N GLY A 158 9.11 -2.19 2.62
CA GLY A 158 9.38 -3.58 3.00
C GLY A 158 8.77 -4.56 2.01
N GLY A 159 9.27 -5.79 2.00
CA GLY A 159 8.77 -6.84 1.12
C GLY A 159 9.46 -8.18 1.32
N VAL A 160 9.70 -8.93 0.24
CA VAL A 160 10.19 -10.32 0.30
C VAL A 160 11.59 -10.40 0.94
N GLY A 161 11.66 -11.05 2.10
CA GLY A 161 12.85 -11.18 2.94
C GLY A 161 12.82 -10.24 4.15
N PRO A 162 13.71 -10.39 5.15
CA PRO A 162 13.65 -9.65 6.43
C PRO A 162 14.13 -8.21 6.35
N VAL A 163 13.95 -7.56 5.19
CA VAL A 163 14.52 -6.25 4.90
C VAL A 163 13.41 -5.21 4.90
N VAL A 164 13.41 -4.40 5.96
CA VAL A 164 12.74 -3.10 5.98
C VAL A 164 13.79 -2.04 5.70
N ILE A 165 13.51 -1.14 4.76
CA ILE A 165 14.36 0.00 4.44
C ILE A 165 13.66 1.31 4.81
N PHE A 166 14.44 2.35 5.04
CA PHE A 166 13.95 3.70 5.30
C PHE A 166 14.74 4.77 4.58
N THR A 167 14.11 5.91 4.40
CA THR A 167 14.69 7.14 3.89
C THR A 167 14.37 8.30 4.83
N VAL A 168 15.23 9.32 4.82
CA VAL A 168 15.03 10.60 5.50
C VAL A 168 15.20 11.79 4.54
N ASP A 169 15.26 11.51 3.24
CA ASP A 169 15.49 12.44 2.14
C ASP A 169 14.61 12.15 0.91
N GLY A 170 13.39 11.62 1.12
CA GLY A 170 12.38 11.48 0.06
C GLY A 170 12.66 10.33 -0.91
N GLY A 171 13.49 9.38 -0.49
CA GLY A 171 13.91 8.24 -1.29
C GLY A 171 15.16 8.47 -2.13
N GLU A 172 15.82 9.62 -1.99
CA GLU A 172 17.13 9.87 -2.62
C GLU A 172 18.22 8.95 -2.08
N ASN A 173 18.11 8.52 -0.82
CA ASN A 173 18.92 7.48 -0.20
C ASN A 173 18.07 6.58 0.69
N TRP A 174 18.29 5.26 0.57
CA TRP A 174 17.65 4.26 1.42
C TRP A 174 18.65 3.50 2.27
N GLN A 175 18.28 3.25 3.52
CA GLN A 175 19.08 2.52 4.51
C GLN A 175 18.30 1.32 5.03
N ALA A 176 18.96 0.18 5.20
CA ALA A 176 18.34 -0.98 5.84
C ALA A 176 18.21 -0.75 7.35
N MET A 177 17.05 -1.09 7.91
CA MET A 177 16.87 -1.29 9.35
C MET A 177 17.52 -2.62 9.76
N VAL A 178 17.87 -2.80 11.05
CA VAL A 178 18.24 -4.13 11.56
C VAL A 178 17.08 -5.09 11.27
N GLN A 179 17.43 -6.31 10.83
CA GLN A 179 16.46 -7.31 10.36
C GLN A 179 15.33 -7.52 11.37
N ASP A 180 14.11 -7.50 10.82
CA ASP A 180 12.91 -7.87 11.53
C ASP A 180 13.02 -9.34 12.00
N PRO A 181 12.89 -9.64 13.31
CA PRO A 181 12.94 -10.99 13.82
C PRO A 181 11.77 -11.88 13.34
N GLY A 182 10.61 -11.31 12.97
CA GLY A 182 9.40 -12.05 12.58
C GLY A 182 9.46 -12.68 11.19
N GLY A 183 10.33 -12.20 10.29
CA GLY A 183 10.61 -12.84 9.01
C GLY A 183 10.34 -11.94 7.81
N VAL A 184 9.27 -12.19 7.03
CA VAL A 184 9.00 -11.51 5.75
C VAL A 184 7.88 -10.47 5.93
N PRO A 185 8.21 -9.16 6.07
CA PRO A 185 7.21 -8.11 6.24
C PRO A 185 6.38 -7.96 4.95
N GLN A 186 5.09 -8.25 5.06
CA GLN A 186 4.12 -8.03 3.98
C GLN A 186 3.64 -6.58 3.94
N SER A 187 3.53 -5.96 5.11
CA SER A 187 2.98 -4.64 5.27
C SER A 187 3.83 -3.84 6.25
N VAL A 188 4.19 -2.60 5.87
CA VAL A 188 4.91 -1.68 6.75
C VAL A 188 4.19 -0.35 6.83
N ARG A 189 4.15 0.23 8.04
CA ARG A 189 3.52 1.52 8.29
C ARG A 189 4.30 2.36 9.30
N MET A 190 4.30 3.67 9.11
CA MET A 190 4.93 4.63 10.01
C MET A 190 3.91 5.32 10.91
N THR A 191 4.04 5.15 12.22
CA THR A 191 3.15 5.78 13.22
C THR A 191 3.67 7.14 13.73
N GLY A 192 4.88 7.57 13.38
CA GLY A 192 5.38 8.92 13.72
C GLY A 192 6.81 9.26 13.23
N PRO A 193 7.18 10.57 13.16
CA PRO A 193 8.41 11.03 12.52
C PRO A 193 9.65 11.01 13.42
N SER A 194 9.50 11.24 14.73
CA SER A 194 10.62 11.54 15.62
C SER A 194 11.54 10.34 15.88
N SER A 195 11.11 9.13 15.53
CA SER A 195 11.78 7.88 15.85
C SER A 195 11.76 6.86 14.70
N LEU A 196 11.09 7.14 13.59
CA LEU A 196 10.64 6.11 12.63
C LEU A 196 9.97 4.96 13.39
N ASP A 197 8.83 5.27 14.03
CA ASP A 197 8.05 4.22 14.67
C ASP A 197 7.39 3.38 13.59
N VAL A 198 8.04 2.29 13.19
CA VAL A 198 7.56 1.38 12.16
C VAL A 198 6.87 0.21 12.81
N ILE A 199 5.72 -0.14 12.26
CA ILE A 199 5.07 -1.41 12.52
C ILE A 199 5.13 -2.24 11.24
N SER A 200 5.59 -3.47 11.36
CA SER A 200 5.53 -4.50 10.32
C SER A 200 4.51 -5.56 10.71
N GLY A 201 3.93 -6.18 9.69
CA GLY A 201 3.12 -7.37 9.80
C GLY A 201 3.66 -8.38 8.82
N ASP A 202 3.86 -9.61 9.26
CA ASP A 202 4.51 -10.64 8.46
C ASP A 202 3.63 -11.86 8.17
N THR A 203 4.17 -12.73 7.32
CA THR A 203 3.55 -14.01 6.94
C THR A 203 3.55 -15.07 8.05
N GLY A 204 4.28 -14.83 9.14
CA GLY A 204 4.31 -15.67 10.34
C GLY A 204 3.17 -15.34 11.32
N GLY A 205 2.47 -14.23 11.08
CA GLY A 205 1.41 -13.74 11.95
C GLY A 205 1.92 -12.87 13.10
N ASP A 206 3.13 -12.34 12.98
CA ASP A 206 3.72 -11.48 13.98
C ASP A 206 3.57 -10.01 13.56
N VAL A 207 3.37 -9.17 14.58
CA VAL A 207 3.34 -7.72 14.47
C VAL A 207 4.52 -7.18 15.26
N ASP A 208 5.54 -6.75 14.53
CA ASP A 208 6.79 -6.24 15.07
C ASP A 208 6.82 -4.71 15.03
N ARG A 209 7.51 -4.12 16.00
CA ARG A 209 7.68 -2.66 16.06
C ARG A 209 9.10 -2.25 16.42
N THR A 210 9.59 -1.23 15.73
CA THR A 210 10.76 -0.45 16.16
C THR A 210 10.36 0.99 16.50
N ARG A 211 11.15 1.65 17.37
CA ARG A 211 11.04 3.08 17.71
C ARG A 211 12.38 3.82 17.59
N ASP A 212 13.34 3.22 16.91
CA ASP A 212 14.69 3.76 16.81
C ASP A 212 15.31 3.49 15.45
N ARG A 213 14.47 3.45 14.41
CA ARG A 213 14.91 3.18 13.03
C ARG A 213 15.51 1.78 12.86
N GLY A 214 15.08 0.84 13.69
CA GLY A 214 15.69 -0.48 13.79
C GLY A 214 17.16 -0.40 14.21
N ALA A 215 17.55 0.57 15.04
CA ALA A 215 18.90 0.61 15.61
C ALA A 215 19.06 -0.46 16.71
N THR A 216 17.97 -0.86 17.35
CA THR A 216 17.90 -2.03 18.23
C THR A 216 17.01 -3.11 17.63
N VAL A 217 17.06 -4.31 18.23
CA VAL A 217 16.18 -5.42 17.84
C VAL A 217 14.74 -4.97 18.01
N TRP A 218 13.91 -5.27 17.01
CA TRP A 218 12.50 -4.98 17.03
C TRP A 218 11.83 -5.66 18.21
N VAL A 219 10.75 -5.06 18.70
CA VAL A 219 9.97 -5.62 19.79
C VAL A 219 8.70 -6.21 19.21
N GLU A 220 8.57 -7.53 19.27
CA GLU A 220 7.35 -8.26 19.00
C GLU A 220 6.23 -7.69 19.89
N GLN A 221 5.23 -7.06 19.27
CA GLN A 221 4.10 -6.47 20.00
C GLN A 221 2.99 -7.49 20.21
N TYR A 222 2.81 -8.39 19.23
CA TYR A 222 1.77 -9.39 19.22
C TYR A 222 2.14 -10.48 18.21
N GLY A 223 1.84 -11.74 18.52
CA GLY A 223 2.16 -12.88 17.66
C GLY A 223 1.13 -14.01 17.75
N ALA A 224 1.34 -15.07 16.97
CA ALA A 224 0.48 -16.26 16.82
C ALA A 224 -0.80 -16.08 15.98
N PHE A 225 -0.79 -15.18 14.99
CA PHE A 225 -1.76 -15.19 13.89
C PHE A 225 -1.31 -16.12 12.74
N ALA A 226 -2.14 -16.32 11.72
CA ALA A 226 -1.78 -17.19 10.60
C ALA A 226 -1.14 -16.44 9.41
N ASP A 227 -1.56 -15.21 9.10
CA ASP A 227 -0.92 -14.32 8.13
C ASP A 227 -1.42 -12.86 8.31
N ILE A 228 -0.53 -11.86 8.36
CA ILE A 228 -0.93 -10.44 8.36
C ILE A 228 -0.98 -9.91 6.92
N GLN A 229 -2.20 -9.82 6.36
CA GLN A 229 -2.40 -9.40 4.97
C GLN A 229 -2.17 -7.90 4.75
N SER A 230 -2.59 -7.07 5.72
CA SER A 230 -2.54 -5.61 5.57
C SER A 230 -2.56 -4.91 6.92
N LEU A 231 -1.64 -3.98 7.13
CA LEU A 231 -1.71 -2.93 8.15
C LEU A 231 -2.09 -1.60 7.52
N ASP A 232 -2.87 -0.77 8.20
CA ASP A 232 -3.07 0.62 7.82
C ASP A 232 -3.28 1.54 9.02
N ILE A 233 -2.93 2.83 8.87
CA ILE A 233 -2.92 3.82 9.96
C ILE A 233 -3.95 4.90 9.68
N ALA A 234 -4.71 5.28 10.72
CA ALA A 234 -5.58 6.43 10.65
C ALA A 234 -4.76 7.73 10.51
N PRO A 235 -5.00 8.55 9.47
CA PRO A 235 -4.25 9.78 9.25
C PRO A 235 -4.23 10.68 10.49
N GLY A 236 -3.02 11.11 10.89
CA GLY A 236 -2.82 12.01 12.03
C GLY A 236 -3.10 11.40 13.42
N ALA A 237 -3.25 10.09 13.51
CA ALA A 237 -3.50 9.38 14.77
C ALA A 237 -2.50 8.23 14.97
N ASN A 238 -2.35 7.80 16.23
CA ASN A 238 -1.63 6.58 16.58
C ASN A 238 -2.51 5.32 16.46
N THR A 239 -3.66 5.44 15.78
CA THR A 239 -4.60 4.33 15.61
C THR A 239 -4.17 3.52 14.40
N VAL A 240 -3.84 2.25 14.63
CA VAL A 240 -3.46 1.31 13.58
C VAL A 240 -4.50 0.21 13.53
N TYR A 241 -4.81 -0.25 12.32
CA TYR A 241 -5.62 -1.43 12.11
C TYR A 241 -4.78 -2.44 11.34
N PHE A 242 -4.93 -3.72 11.67
CA PHE A 242 -4.48 -4.78 10.78
C PHE A 242 -5.55 -5.81 10.54
N LEU A 243 -5.44 -6.42 9.37
CA LEU A 243 -6.16 -7.60 8.99
C LEU A 243 -5.24 -8.80 9.19
N ALA A 244 -5.68 -9.72 10.05
CA ALA A 244 -5.07 -11.03 10.18
C ALA A 244 -6.00 -12.06 9.54
N ASP A 245 -5.49 -12.75 8.52
CA ASP A 245 -6.14 -13.91 7.94
C ASP A 245 -5.88 -15.13 8.83
N ASN A 246 -6.92 -15.94 9.04
CA ASN A 246 -6.79 -17.28 9.58
C ASN A 246 -7.24 -18.31 8.55
N ASN A 247 -6.32 -18.69 7.66
CA ASN A 247 -6.50 -19.75 6.66
C ASN A 247 -6.95 -21.12 7.22
N ALA A 248 -6.91 -21.33 8.55
CA ALA A 248 -7.32 -22.56 9.22
C ALA A 248 -8.67 -22.46 9.97
N GLY A 249 -9.30 -21.28 10.04
CA GLY A 249 -10.48 -21.00 10.89
C GLY A 249 -11.69 -20.42 10.15
N ALA A 250 -12.83 -20.34 10.85
CA ALA A 250 -14.11 -19.87 10.29
C ALA A 250 -14.32 -18.34 10.39
N SER A 251 -13.27 -17.55 10.68
CA SER A 251 -13.39 -16.11 10.93
C SER A 251 -12.05 -15.39 10.71
N ASP A 252 -12.04 -14.42 9.79
CA ASP A 252 -11.02 -13.37 9.71
C ASP A 252 -11.28 -12.34 10.80
N PHE A 253 -10.22 -11.64 11.22
CA PHE A 253 -10.32 -10.64 12.27
C PHE A 253 -9.68 -9.33 11.86
N ILE A 254 -10.37 -8.24 12.17
CA ILE A 254 -9.76 -6.90 12.16
C ILE A 254 -9.31 -6.62 13.58
N TRP A 255 -8.05 -6.26 13.72
CA TRP A 255 -7.48 -5.81 14.98
C TRP A 255 -7.25 -4.31 14.93
N GLN A 256 -7.51 -3.65 16.05
CA GLN A 256 -7.32 -2.22 16.22
C GLN A 256 -6.42 -1.96 17.42
N THR A 257 -5.49 -1.05 17.28
CA THR A 257 -4.80 -0.41 18.39
C THR A 257 -5.16 1.07 18.44
N ALA A 258 -5.31 1.63 19.63
CA ALA A 258 -5.47 3.07 19.84
C ALA A 258 -4.19 3.74 20.37
N ASP A 259 -3.15 2.96 20.68
CA ASP A 259 -1.93 3.40 21.36
C ASP A 259 -0.66 3.08 20.55
N GLY A 260 -0.80 2.97 19.23
CA GLY A 260 0.31 2.73 18.30
C GLY A 260 0.85 1.31 18.37
N GLY A 261 0.03 0.32 18.75
CA GLY A 261 0.38 -1.10 18.73
C GLY A 261 0.83 -1.66 20.06
N LEU A 262 0.66 -0.93 21.17
CA LEU A 262 0.98 -1.44 22.52
C LEU A 262 -0.13 -2.36 23.04
N THR A 263 -1.39 -2.05 22.74
CA THR A 263 -2.55 -2.87 23.04
C THR A 263 -3.46 -3.02 21.83
N TRP A 264 -4.14 -4.16 21.74
CA TRP A 264 -4.95 -4.54 20.60
C TRP A 264 -6.35 -5.00 21.02
N GLN A 265 -7.34 -4.57 20.24
CA GLN A 265 -8.73 -4.96 20.35
C GLN A 265 -9.17 -5.67 19.07
N GLN A 266 -9.83 -6.81 19.22
CA GLN A 266 -10.30 -7.65 18.13
C GLN A 266 -11.74 -7.31 17.75
N TYR A 267 -12.03 -7.33 16.44
CA TYR A 267 -13.36 -7.24 15.86
C TYR A 267 -13.59 -8.42 14.91
N THR A 268 -14.79 -9.00 14.97
CA THR A 268 -15.24 -10.03 14.02
C THR A 268 -15.71 -9.38 12.73
N THR A 269 -15.26 -9.89 11.59
CA THR A 269 -15.81 -9.51 10.29
C THR A 269 -17.13 -10.24 10.02
N PRO A 270 -18.05 -9.67 9.22
CA PRO A 270 -19.28 -10.36 8.81
C PRO A 270 -19.06 -11.59 7.91
N THR A 271 -17.87 -11.71 7.31
CA THR A 271 -17.45 -12.75 6.35
C THR A 271 -15.98 -13.10 6.59
N ASN A 272 -15.62 -14.36 6.36
CA ASN A 272 -14.30 -14.96 6.65
C ASN A 272 -13.59 -15.49 5.40
N THR A 273 -13.92 -14.94 4.23
CA THR A 273 -13.36 -15.43 2.96
C THR A 273 -12.97 -14.25 2.09
N GLY A 274 -11.66 -14.14 1.84
CA GLY A 274 -11.10 -13.31 0.78
C GLY A 274 -10.89 -11.84 1.13
N LEU A 275 -10.76 -11.48 2.41
CA LEU A 275 -10.31 -10.13 2.78
C LEU A 275 -8.78 -10.08 2.66
N ASN A 276 -8.27 -9.11 1.91
CA ASN A 276 -6.85 -8.94 1.61
C ASN A 276 -6.29 -7.58 2.07
N GLN A 277 -7.15 -6.57 2.22
CA GLN A 277 -6.71 -5.22 2.53
C GLN A 277 -7.62 -4.52 3.53
N VAL A 278 -7.02 -3.73 4.42
CA VAL A 278 -7.70 -2.72 5.22
C VAL A 278 -7.32 -1.32 4.75
N LEU A 279 -8.31 -0.44 4.64
CA LEU A 279 -8.15 0.98 4.33
C LEU A 279 -8.77 1.81 5.44
N VAL A 280 -7.97 2.63 6.11
CA VAL A 280 -8.37 3.41 7.28
C VAL A 280 -8.46 4.88 6.88
N LEU A 281 -9.68 5.41 6.77
CA LEU A 281 -9.91 6.81 6.44
C LEU A 281 -9.88 7.72 7.66
N SER A 282 -10.23 7.16 8.82
CA SER A 282 -10.23 7.86 10.10
C SER A 282 -10.18 6.83 11.24
N PRO A 283 -9.99 7.28 12.50
CA PRO A 283 -10.05 6.38 13.66
C PRO A 283 -11.39 5.66 13.86
N THR A 284 -12.43 6.00 13.07
CA THR A 284 -13.78 5.41 13.19
C THR A 284 -14.37 4.96 11.85
N LEU A 285 -13.63 5.04 10.74
CA LEU A 285 -14.10 4.64 9.41
C LEU A 285 -13.01 3.80 8.73
N VAL A 286 -13.29 2.51 8.60
CA VAL A 286 -12.38 1.50 8.07
C VAL A 286 -13.12 0.63 7.06
N PHE A 287 -12.49 0.38 5.92
CA PHE A 287 -12.93 -0.59 4.92
C PHE A 287 -12.04 -1.81 4.99
N ALA A 288 -12.63 -3.00 4.83
CA ALA A 288 -11.91 -4.24 4.63
C ALA A 288 -12.44 -4.90 3.36
N VAL A 289 -11.53 -5.30 2.47
CA VAL A 289 -11.81 -5.79 1.11
C VAL A 289 -10.90 -6.93 0.76
#